data_AF-A0A7V9PJ39-F1
#
_entry.id   AF-A0A7V9PJ39-F1
#
_cell.length_a   1.000
_cell.length_b   1.000
_cell.length_c   1.000
_cell.angle_alpha   90.00
_cell.angle_beta   90.00
_cell.angle_gamma   90.00
#
_symmetry.space_group_name_H-M   'P 1'
#
loop_
_entity.id
_entity.type
_entity.pdbx_description
1 polymer ?
#
loop_
_entity_poly.entity_id
_entity_poly.type
_entity_poly.pdbx_seq_one_letter_code
_entity_poly.pdbx_strand_id
1 'polypeptide(L)'
;MLVFAAAHGAPASAAAQTAARVYGRADTLRGSYTTPGRNWWDATFYDLRVAVSPSDSTIRGSNAITYRVLRPGKELQIDLMVPLVVDSMVQDGRRLRFRRDGNAFFTRPVARHRVGDFRTITVYYHGRPQVARRPPWEGGFTWGTDSLGRPWVVTTDQGVGASIWWPNKDTQADEPDSQRVAITVPDSLQNVSNGRLRGRRQNADGTTTYEWFVVNPINNYAIAVAAGHYAHYSDTLQGEAGKLTLDFWPLDYHLDAAQRQFPQAKAMLQCFEGWFGPYPWYEDGYKLVEVSNNGMEHQSAVAYGNLFANGYRRRDASGTGLGLKWDFIIVHESAHEWFGNNITTKDLADMWVHESFANYAEGLYTECLFGKEDGARYTIGTRRGIRNDAPIVSAAYGVNAQGSGDMYPKGGNMLHTIRQLVGDDARWREILRGLNSTFRHQTVTGTQIRAYISEQAGIDLSKVFTQYLETTKVPALEFRIGDSALTYRWTDVVAGFDMPLPVTVGGRVYQLRPTARWQTLPLGPTAGSGDLAPDPD
;
A
#
# COMPACT_ATOMS: atom_id res chain seq x y z
N MET A 1 -4.20 5.90 -20.87
CA MET A 1 -3.37 7.08 -21.28
C MET A 1 -2.95 6.84 -22.72
N LEU A 2 -3.60 7.55 -23.64
CA LEU A 2 -3.49 7.40 -25.08
C LEU A 2 -3.20 8.77 -25.67
N VAL A 3 -2.21 8.88 -26.53
CA VAL A 3 -1.95 10.11 -27.29
C VAL A 3 -2.45 9.89 -28.72
N PHE A 4 -3.29 10.80 -29.21
CA PHE A 4 -3.75 10.80 -30.60
C PHE A 4 -2.96 11.85 -31.37
N ALA A 5 -2.29 11.43 -32.43
CA ALA A 5 -1.55 12.34 -33.30
C ALA A 5 -2.00 12.14 -34.76
N ALA A 6 -2.65 13.17 -35.32
CA ALA A 6 -2.79 13.29 -36.77
C ALA A 6 -1.39 13.57 -37.34
N ALA A 7 -0.91 12.71 -38.24
CA ALA A 7 0.49 12.75 -38.69
C ALA A 7 0.80 14.05 -39.48
N HIS A 8 1.34 15.06 -38.79
CA HIS A 8 2.02 16.22 -39.38
C HIS A 8 3.31 16.50 -38.58
N GLY A 9 4.42 15.89 -39.02
CA GLY A 9 5.76 16.11 -38.45
C GLY A 9 6.07 15.24 -37.24
N ALA A 10 7.28 14.66 -37.23
CA ALA A 10 7.75 13.79 -36.16
C ALA A 10 8.17 14.60 -34.92
N PRO A 11 7.70 14.27 -33.70
CA PRO A 11 8.32 14.79 -32.49
C PRO A 11 9.58 13.98 -32.17
N ALA A 12 10.66 14.68 -31.82
CA ALA A 12 11.87 14.06 -31.30
C ALA A 12 11.66 13.69 -29.82
N SER A 13 11.63 12.39 -29.48
CA SER A 13 11.65 11.96 -28.08
C SER A 13 13.10 11.91 -27.58
N ALA A 14 13.49 12.86 -26.73
CA ALA A 14 14.71 12.74 -25.94
C ALA A 14 14.47 11.75 -24.80
N ALA A 15 14.94 10.51 -24.95
CA ALA A 15 14.98 9.55 -23.85
C ALA A 15 16.08 9.95 -22.88
N ALA A 16 15.72 10.57 -21.75
CA ALA A 16 16.64 10.72 -20.64
C ALA A 16 16.91 9.34 -20.04
N GLN A 17 18.10 8.79 -20.30
CA GLN A 17 18.56 7.55 -19.69
C GLN A 17 18.85 7.85 -18.20
N THR A 18 17.91 7.48 -17.32
CA THR A 18 18.14 7.53 -15.88
C THR A 18 19.28 6.58 -15.53
N ALA A 19 20.34 7.11 -14.92
CA ALA A 19 21.47 6.32 -14.47
C ALA A 19 20.98 5.20 -13.54
N ALA A 20 21.49 3.98 -13.71
CA ALA A 20 21.11 2.84 -12.87
C ALA A 20 21.40 3.17 -11.40
N ARG A 21 20.38 3.10 -10.55
CA ARG A 21 20.52 3.31 -9.11
C ARG A 21 21.43 2.22 -8.54
N VAL A 22 22.48 2.63 -7.83
CA VAL A 22 23.39 1.70 -7.16
C VAL A 22 22.81 1.36 -5.79
N TYR A 23 22.53 0.08 -5.55
CA TYR A 23 21.99 -0.41 -4.28
C TYR A 23 23.11 -0.88 -3.37
N GLY A 24 23.04 -0.47 -2.11
CA GLY A 24 24.03 -0.80 -1.10
C GLY A 24 23.74 -2.13 -0.40
N ARG A 25 24.69 -2.52 0.46
CA ARG A 25 24.57 -3.71 1.32
C ARG A 25 23.30 -3.66 2.19
N ALA A 26 22.96 -2.50 2.73
CA ALA A 26 21.75 -2.31 3.55
C ALA A 26 20.47 -2.59 2.76
N ASP A 27 20.39 -2.13 1.51
CA ASP A 27 19.23 -2.37 0.65
C ASP A 27 19.02 -3.86 0.42
N THR A 28 20.10 -4.61 0.16
CA THR A 28 20.03 -6.06 -0.09
C THR A 28 19.65 -6.83 1.18
N LEU A 29 20.25 -6.48 2.32
CA LEU A 29 20.00 -7.18 3.59
C LEU A 29 18.53 -7.06 4.02
N ARG A 30 17.91 -5.90 3.82
CA ARG A 30 16.51 -5.67 4.15
C ARG A 30 15.55 -6.14 3.05
N GLY A 31 15.84 -5.85 1.79
CA GLY A 31 14.94 -6.18 0.68
C GLY A 31 14.86 -7.67 0.36
N SER A 32 15.93 -8.43 0.60
CA SER A 32 15.95 -9.85 0.29
C SER A 32 15.33 -10.68 1.42
N TYR A 33 14.30 -11.46 1.09
CA TYR A 33 13.74 -12.49 1.97
C TYR A 33 14.34 -13.89 1.74
N THR A 34 15.19 -14.04 0.72
CA THR A 34 15.81 -15.31 0.33
C THR A 34 17.20 -15.52 0.92
N THR A 35 17.71 -14.56 1.70
CA THR A 35 19.03 -14.66 2.33
C THR A 35 19.13 -15.88 3.26
N PRO A 36 20.34 -16.45 3.46
CA PRO A 36 20.54 -17.56 4.40
C PRO A 36 20.15 -17.24 5.85
N GLY A 37 20.03 -15.95 6.20
CA GLY A 37 19.61 -15.50 7.53
C GLY A 37 18.09 -15.44 7.74
N ARG A 38 17.30 -15.51 6.65
CA ARG A 38 15.84 -15.29 6.67
C ARG A 38 15.03 -16.47 6.12
N ASN A 39 15.56 -17.16 5.13
CA ASN A 39 14.78 -18.11 4.32
C ASN A 39 14.42 -19.43 5.03
N TRP A 40 14.99 -19.70 6.20
CA TRP A 40 14.86 -20.98 6.89
C TRP A 40 13.87 -20.97 8.05
N TRP A 41 13.35 -19.80 8.42
CA TRP A 41 12.43 -19.62 9.52
C TRP A 41 11.31 -18.66 9.15
N ASP A 42 10.17 -18.85 9.79
CA ASP A 42 8.90 -18.16 9.55
C ASP A 42 8.48 -17.51 10.86
N ALA A 43 8.30 -16.19 10.91
CA ALA A 43 7.83 -15.55 12.12
C ALA A 43 6.35 -15.88 12.32
N THR A 44 5.94 -16.36 13.48
CA THR A 44 4.54 -16.77 13.73
C THR A 44 3.88 -15.92 14.83
N PHE A 45 4.67 -15.31 15.71
CA PHE A 45 4.16 -14.41 16.73
C PHE A 45 5.23 -13.44 17.23
N TYR A 46 4.83 -12.18 17.42
CA TYR A 46 5.63 -11.17 18.13
C TYR A 46 4.97 -10.78 19.46
N ASP A 47 5.76 -10.76 20.53
CA ASP A 47 5.40 -10.14 21.81
C ASP A 47 6.24 -8.88 22.02
N LEU A 48 5.75 -7.79 21.45
CA LEU A 48 6.43 -6.50 21.44
C LEU A 48 6.09 -5.71 22.71
N ARG A 49 7.12 -5.29 23.45
CA ARG A 49 7.01 -4.39 24.60
C ARG A 49 7.93 -3.19 24.40
N VAL A 50 7.39 -1.98 24.40
CA VAL A 50 8.17 -0.75 24.21
C VAL A 50 7.71 0.32 25.18
N ALA A 51 8.65 0.86 25.95
CA ALA A 51 8.45 2.11 26.67
C ALA A 51 8.91 3.27 25.80
N VAL A 52 8.05 4.27 25.63
CA VAL A 52 8.27 5.47 24.82
C VAL A 52 8.38 6.66 25.76
N SER A 53 9.47 7.41 25.64
CA SER A 53 9.77 8.58 26.48
C SER A 53 9.78 9.85 25.62
N PRO A 54 8.65 10.60 25.57
CA PRO A 54 8.57 11.83 24.80
C PRO A 54 9.52 12.93 25.28
N SER A 55 9.88 12.94 26.57
CA SER A 55 10.71 13.99 27.19
C SER A 55 12.15 14.02 26.69
N ASP A 56 12.69 12.87 26.26
CA ASP A 56 14.07 12.75 25.80
C ASP A 56 14.21 11.99 24.47
N SER A 57 13.06 11.69 23.83
CA SER A 57 12.94 11.00 22.55
C SER A 57 13.59 9.61 22.55
N THR A 58 13.57 8.91 23.70
CA THR A 58 14.09 7.56 23.82
C THR A 58 13.00 6.50 23.79
N ILE A 59 13.39 5.31 23.36
CA ILE A 59 12.63 4.07 23.53
C ILE A 59 13.50 3.01 24.18
N ARG A 60 12.85 2.11 24.94
CA ARG A 60 13.48 0.89 25.46
C ARG A 60 12.47 -0.24 25.47
N GLY A 61 12.90 -1.45 25.18
CA GLY A 61 11.93 -2.53 25.02
C GLY A 61 12.53 -3.89 24.80
N SER A 62 11.62 -4.81 24.49
CA SER A 62 11.95 -6.16 24.07
C SER A 62 10.94 -6.65 23.04
N ASN A 63 11.39 -7.47 22.11
CA ASN A 63 10.49 -8.26 21.27
C ASN A 63 10.82 -9.75 21.46
N ALA A 64 9.83 -10.55 21.85
CA ALA A 64 9.95 -12.00 21.79
C ALA A 64 9.42 -12.49 20.43
N ILE A 65 10.32 -13.01 19.61
CA ILE A 65 10.07 -13.47 18.25
C ILE A 65 9.88 -14.98 18.30
N THR A 66 8.65 -15.44 18.15
CA THR A 66 8.35 -16.86 17.98
C THR A 66 8.35 -17.19 16.50
N TYR A 67 9.04 -18.27 16.13
CA TYR A 67 9.20 -18.69 14.76
C TYR A 67 9.09 -20.20 14.58
N ARG A 68 8.65 -20.60 13.39
CA ARG A 68 8.65 -21.98 12.91
C ARG A 68 9.87 -22.24 12.04
N VAL A 69 10.53 -23.38 12.24
CA VAL A 69 11.68 -23.80 11.43
C VAL A 69 11.21 -24.46 10.14
N LEU A 70 11.53 -23.86 9.00
CA LEU A 70 11.12 -24.34 7.67
C LEU A 70 12.14 -25.32 7.06
N ARG A 71 13.43 -25.09 7.32
CA ARG A 71 14.56 -25.88 6.81
C ARG A 71 15.80 -25.67 7.68
N PRO A 72 16.88 -26.46 7.50
CA PRO A 72 18.13 -26.24 8.23
C PRO A 72 18.69 -24.82 7.96
N GLY A 73 19.01 -24.12 9.04
CA GLY A 73 19.62 -22.79 9.02
C GLY A 73 20.76 -22.66 10.01
N LYS A 74 21.62 -21.65 9.83
CA LYS A 74 22.80 -21.43 10.68
C LYS A 74 22.66 -20.21 11.59
N GLU A 75 22.08 -19.13 11.07
CA GLU A 75 21.95 -17.86 11.78
C GLU A 75 20.58 -17.25 11.49
N LEU A 76 19.96 -16.65 12.50
CA LEU A 76 18.79 -15.76 12.35
C LEU A 76 19.31 -14.37 11.98
N GLN A 77 18.70 -13.72 10.99
CA GLN A 77 18.86 -12.29 10.73
C GLN A 77 17.70 -11.53 11.37
N ILE A 78 17.98 -10.68 12.33
CA ILE A 78 17.01 -9.78 12.99
C ILE A 78 17.49 -8.36 12.76
N ASP A 79 16.60 -7.48 12.31
CA ASP A 79 16.95 -6.13 11.91
C ASP A 79 16.55 -5.13 13.01
N LEU A 80 17.44 -4.19 13.30
CA LEU A 80 17.21 -3.02 14.16
C LEU A 80 18.08 -1.86 13.64
N MET A 81 17.45 -0.76 13.27
CA MET A 81 18.13 0.37 12.65
C MET A 81 18.94 1.18 13.67
N VAL A 82 20.12 1.65 13.24
CA VAL A 82 20.88 2.63 14.03
C VAL A 82 20.11 3.95 14.18
N PRO A 83 20.25 4.65 15.31
CA PRO A 83 21.23 4.43 16.38
C PRO A 83 20.72 3.60 17.56
N LEU A 84 19.66 2.79 17.39
CA LEU A 84 19.21 1.86 18.42
C LEU A 84 20.27 0.77 18.69
N VAL A 85 20.30 0.31 19.93
CA VAL A 85 21.28 -0.63 20.45
C VAL A 85 20.57 -1.92 20.85
N VAL A 86 21.04 -3.05 20.32
CA VAL A 86 20.67 -4.38 20.83
C VAL A 86 21.48 -4.66 22.09
N ASP A 87 20.81 -4.72 23.25
CA ASP A 87 21.43 -5.03 24.54
C ASP A 87 21.79 -6.49 24.66
N SER A 88 20.83 -7.35 24.29
CA SER A 88 20.97 -8.80 24.40
C SER A 88 19.98 -9.54 23.51
N MET A 89 20.38 -10.74 23.11
CA MET A 89 19.51 -11.75 22.52
C MET A 89 19.50 -12.97 23.43
N VAL A 90 18.32 -13.46 23.79
CA VAL A 90 18.14 -14.57 24.72
C VAL A 90 17.24 -15.62 24.10
N GLN A 91 17.63 -16.89 24.18
CA GLN A 91 16.81 -18.03 23.79
C GLN A 91 17.00 -19.16 24.79
N ASP A 92 15.91 -19.80 25.21
CA ASP A 92 15.93 -20.90 26.20
C ASP A 92 16.70 -20.54 27.48
N GLY A 93 16.55 -19.30 27.95
CA GLY A 93 17.25 -18.77 29.13
C GLY A 93 18.75 -18.51 28.94
N ARG A 94 19.30 -18.70 27.73
CA ARG A 94 20.72 -18.50 27.41
C ARG A 94 20.94 -17.24 26.59
N ARG A 95 21.91 -16.43 26.99
CA ARG A 95 22.37 -15.27 26.21
C ARG A 95 23.12 -15.74 24.97
N LEU A 96 22.74 -15.22 23.81
CA LEU A 96 23.37 -15.53 22.54
C LEU A 96 24.44 -14.49 22.18
N ARG A 97 25.47 -14.95 21.48
CA ARG A 97 26.38 -14.05 20.77
C ARG A 97 25.73 -13.65 19.45
N PHE A 98 25.94 -12.40 19.05
CA PHE A 98 25.51 -11.90 17.75
C PHE A 98 26.62 -11.07 17.11
N ARG A 99 26.60 -11.03 15.78
CA ARG A 99 27.39 -10.10 14.97
C ARG A 99 26.44 -9.11 14.30
N ARG A 100 26.97 -7.98 13.86
CA ARG A 100 26.20 -6.91 13.21
C ARG A 100 26.78 -6.60 11.83
N ASP A 101 25.91 -6.34 10.86
CA ASP A 101 26.23 -5.84 9.51
C ASP A 101 25.21 -4.74 9.17
N GLY A 102 25.59 -3.48 9.33
CA GLY A 102 24.68 -2.33 9.17
C GLY A 102 23.54 -2.34 10.19
N ASN A 103 22.29 -2.44 9.71
CA ASN A 103 21.06 -2.53 10.51
C ASN A 103 20.66 -3.98 10.82
N ALA A 104 21.40 -4.97 10.32
CA ALA A 104 21.09 -6.39 10.49
C ALA A 104 21.97 -7.02 11.57
N PHE A 105 21.36 -7.79 12.45
CA PHE A 105 22.01 -8.55 13.51
C PHE A 105 21.85 -10.05 13.25
N PHE A 106 22.95 -10.78 13.37
CA PHE A 106 22.99 -12.22 13.08
C PHE A 106 23.37 -12.99 14.32
N THR A 107 22.56 -13.96 14.69
CA THR A 107 22.80 -14.79 15.87
C THR A 107 22.57 -16.26 15.57
N ARG A 108 23.32 -17.12 16.27
CA ARG A 108 23.18 -18.57 16.18
C ARG A 108 22.22 -19.02 17.28
N PRO A 109 21.09 -19.65 16.92
CA PRO A 109 20.15 -20.13 17.92
C PRO A 109 20.71 -21.34 18.71
N VAL A 110 20.09 -21.65 19.86
CA VAL A 110 20.52 -22.72 20.77
C VAL A 110 20.20 -24.10 20.19
N ALA A 111 21.23 -24.91 19.97
CA ALA A 111 21.19 -26.31 19.52
C ALA A 111 20.48 -26.56 18.16
N ARG A 112 20.55 -27.80 17.65
CA ARG A 112 20.02 -28.16 16.32
C ARG A 112 18.48 -28.11 16.33
N HIS A 113 17.91 -27.29 15.46
CA HIS A 113 16.46 -27.27 15.23
C HIS A 113 16.03 -28.39 14.28
N ARG A 114 14.86 -28.99 14.56
CA ARG A 114 14.17 -29.85 13.62
C ARG A 114 13.20 -29.02 12.80
N VAL A 115 13.02 -29.36 11.52
CA VAL A 115 11.99 -28.75 10.68
C VAL A 115 10.62 -28.96 11.34
N GLY A 116 9.82 -27.90 11.41
CA GLY A 116 8.53 -27.86 12.09
C GLY A 116 8.60 -27.42 13.55
N ASP A 117 9.77 -27.33 14.17
CA ASP A 117 9.92 -26.84 15.54
C ASP A 117 9.48 -25.37 15.65
N PHE A 118 8.77 -25.04 16.73
CA PHE A 118 8.56 -23.67 17.18
C PHE A 118 9.61 -23.30 18.23
N ARG A 119 10.16 -22.09 18.09
CA ARG A 119 11.18 -21.55 19.00
C ARG A 119 10.96 -20.08 19.20
N THR A 120 11.45 -19.55 20.33
CA THR A 120 11.35 -18.12 20.64
C THR A 120 12.73 -17.56 20.94
N ILE A 121 13.02 -16.38 20.39
CA ILE A 121 14.18 -15.57 20.73
C ILE A 121 13.70 -14.20 21.19
N THR A 122 14.20 -13.73 22.33
CA THR A 122 13.87 -12.39 22.85
C THR A 122 15.04 -11.45 22.62
N VAL A 123 14.76 -10.33 21.95
CA VAL A 123 15.73 -9.25 21.70
C VAL A 123 15.40 -8.07 22.60
N TYR A 124 16.34 -7.67 23.44
CA TYR A 124 16.25 -6.48 24.30
C TYR A 124 17.03 -5.34 23.67
N TYR A 125 16.48 -4.13 23.70
CA TYR A 125 17.05 -2.99 23.01
C TYR A 125 16.65 -1.66 23.65
N HIS A 126 17.41 -0.61 23.33
CA HIS A 126 17.09 0.76 23.70
C HIS A 126 17.77 1.77 22.77
N GLY A 127 17.41 3.04 22.91
CA GLY A 127 18.11 4.16 22.31
C GLY A 127 17.18 5.26 21.85
N ARG A 128 17.68 6.16 20.99
CA ARG A 128 16.87 7.17 20.30
C ARG A 128 16.60 6.68 18.88
N PRO A 129 15.37 6.38 18.49
CA PRO A 129 15.08 6.00 17.11
C PRO A 129 15.31 7.20 16.20
N GLN A 130 15.46 6.93 14.90
CA GLN A 130 15.49 8.00 13.90
C GLN A 130 14.19 8.82 13.94
N VAL A 131 14.33 10.14 13.88
CA VAL A 131 13.20 11.07 13.78
C VAL A 131 12.73 11.13 12.34
N ALA A 132 11.41 11.01 12.14
CA ALA A 132 10.78 11.19 10.85
C ALA A 132 10.99 12.62 10.35
N ARG A 133 11.56 12.79 9.16
CA ARG A 133 11.86 14.12 8.59
C ARG A 133 10.72 14.67 7.76
N ARG A 134 10.03 13.78 7.04
CA ARG A 134 8.93 14.11 6.14
C ARG A 134 7.90 12.96 6.14
N PRO A 135 7.25 12.67 7.26
CA PRO A 135 6.29 11.58 7.33
C PRO A 135 5.09 11.85 6.39
N PRO A 136 4.52 10.81 5.75
CA PRO A 136 4.92 9.40 5.83
C PRO A 136 6.12 9.02 4.93
N TRP A 137 6.57 9.90 4.03
CA TRP A 137 7.58 9.62 3.00
C TRP A 137 9.01 9.37 3.50
N GLU A 138 9.38 9.99 4.62
CA GLU A 138 10.62 9.74 5.37
C GLU A 138 10.26 9.41 6.82
N GLY A 139 10.09 8.11 7.07
CA GLY A 139 9.52 7.55 8.29
C GLY A 139 10.40 7.55 9.54
N GLY A 140 9.87 6.95 10.61
CA GLY A 140 10.41 6.94 11.98
C GLY A 140 9.43 7.52 13.00
N PHE A 141 9.96 7.86 14.18
CA PHE A 141 9.18 8.54 15.21
C PHE A 141 9.03 10.03 14.87
N THR A 142 7.81 10.55 14.98
CA THR A 142 7.55 11.98 15.08
C THR A 142 7.36 12.32 16.55
N TRP A 143 8.30 13.09 17.10
CA TRP A 143 8.23 13.62 18.47
C TRP A 143 7.71 15.05 18.40
N GLY A 144 6.40 15.23 18.56
CA GLY A 144 5.74 16.50 18.36
C GLY A 144 4.91 16.95 19.56
N THR A 145 4.21 18.06 19.35
CA THR A 145 3.16 18.54 20.24
C THR A 145 1.89 18.77 19.43
N ASP A 146 0.74 18.58 20.06
CA ASP A 146 -0.54 18.99 19.50
C ASP A 146 -0.72 20.52 19.55
N SER A 147 -1.86 21.04 19.07
CA SER A 147 -2.10 22.49 19.01
C SER A 147 -2.29 23.15 20.38
N LEU A 148 -2.40 22.37 21.46
CA LEU A 148 -2.45 22.84 22.83
C LEU A 148 -1.09 22.76 23.53
N GLY A 149 -0.03 22.37 22.80
CA GLY A 149 1.32 22.23 23.34
C GLY A 149 1.54 20.97 24.16
N ARG A 150 0.66 19.96 24.05
CA ARG A 150 0.78 18.68 24.77
C ARG A 150 1.58 17.67 23.95
N PRO A 151 2.33 16.74 24.56
CA PRO A 151 3.11 15.76 23.81
C PRO A 151 2.23 14.90 22.89
N TRP A 152 2.70 14.70 21.65
CA TRP A 152 2.05 13.86 20.66
C TRP A 152 3.10 13.09 19.86
N VAL A 153 3.08 11.77 19.97
CA VAL A 153 4.08 10.88 19.38
C VAL A 153 3.42 9.89 18.45
N VAL A 154 3.90 9.83 17.21
CA VAL A 154 3.39 8.91 16.19
C VAL A 154 4.52 8.23 15.42
N THR A 155 4.28 7.03 14.88
CA THR A 155 5.21 6.34 13.96
C THR A 155 4.68 6.29 12.53
N THR A 156 5.60 6.16 11.57
CA THR A 156 5.32 5.90 10.14
C THR A 156 6.50 5.13 9.59
N ASP A 157 6.32 3.90 9.12
CA ASP A 157 7.45 3.00 8.88
C ASP A 157 7.48 2.36 7.47
N GLN A 158 6.45 2.58 6.64
CA GLN A 158 6.41 2.08 5.25
C GLN A 158 7.65 2.57 4.47
N GLY A 159 8.21 1.70 3.63
CA GLY A 159 9.42 1.99 2.83
C GLY A 159 10.73 2.02 3.61
N VAL A 160 10.80 2.62 4.80
CA VAL A 160 12.02 2.66 5.65
C VAL A 160 12.21 1.39 6.48
N GLY A 161 11.11 0.79 6.95
CA GLY A 161 11.07 -0.48 7.66
C GLY A 161 10.81 -0.36 9.16
N ALA A 162 10.08 -1.34 9.68
CA ALA A 162 9.72 -1.48 11.08
C ALA A 162 10.94 -1.54 12.02
N SER A 163 12.09 -1.99 11.50
CA SER A 163 13.35 -2.01 12.26
C SER A 163 13.82 -0.62 12.70
N ILE A 164 13.23 0.47 12.18
CA ILE A 164 13.50 1.83 12.63
C ILE A 164 13.22 2.05 14.12
N TRP A 165 12.37 1.21 14.74
CA TRP A 165 12.05 1.33 16.17
C TRP A 165 11.87 0.04 16.96
N TRP A 166 11.83 -1.14 16.34
CA TRP A 166 11.76 -2.39 17.08
C TRP A 166 12.43 -3.56 16.35
N PRO A 167 13.05 -4.51 17.08
CA PRO A 167 13.80 -5.61 16.47
C PRO A 167 12.85 -6.65 15.88
N ASN A 168 12.98 -6.93 14.58
CA ASN A 168 12.08 -7.84 13.87
C ASN A 168 12.72 -8.48 12.62
N LYS A 169 11.99 -9.39 11.95
CA LYS A 169 12.35 -9.84 10.60
C LYS A 169 11.84 -8.81 9.60
N ASP A 170 12.63 -7.76 9.34
CA ASP A 170 12.15 -6.58 8.60
C ASP A 170 12.14 -6.84 7.08
N THR A 171 11.12 -7.59 6.66
CA THR A 171 10.83 -7.90 5.28
C THR A 171 9.32 -7.81 5.07
N GLN A 172 8.92 -7.39 3.88
CA GLN A 172 7.51 -7.36 3.50
C GLN A 172 6.96 -8.76 3.19
N ALA A 173 7.85 -9.73 2.92
CA ALA A 173 7.47 -11.08 2.52
C ALA A 173 7.04 -12.02 3.67
N ASP A 174 7.09 -11.56 4.92
CA ASP A 174 6.75 -12.37 6.10
C ASP A 174 5.84 -11.61 7.05
N GLU A 175 4.82 -12.28 7.55
CA GLU A 175 3.78 -11.76 8.43
C GLU A 175 3.51 -12.79 9.53
N PRO A 176 3.72 -12.46 10.82
CA PRO A 176 3.34 -13.36 11.91
C PRO A 176 1.83 -13.60 11.91
N ASP A 177 1.41 -14.80 12.30
CA ASP A 177 -0.01 -15.18 12.42
C ASP A 177 -0.81 -14.26 13.36
N SER A 178 -0.14 -13.68 14.36
CA SER A 178 -0.72 -12.74 15.31
C SER A 178 0.37 -11.92 16.02
N GLN A 179 -0.01 -10.86 16.72
CA GLN A 179 0.95 -10.01 17.45
C GLN A 179 0.33 -9.39 18.69
N ARG A 180 1.09 -9.40 19.80
CA ARG A 180 0.83 -8.59 20.99
C ARG A 180 1.70 -7.33 20.93
N VAL A 181 1.07 -6.17 21.15
CA VAL A 181 1.75 -4.86 21.18
C VAL A 181 1.48 -4.20 22.53
N ALA A 182 2.50 -4.08 23.36
CA ALA A 182 2.43 -3.44 24.67
C ALA A 182 3.28 -2.16 24.69
N ILE A 183 2.62 -1.01 24.65
CA ILE A 183 3.27 0.30 24.64
C ILE A 183 3.09 0.97 26.00
N THR A 184 4.19 1.38 26.60
CA THR A 184 4.21 2.15 27.85
C THR A 184 4.52 3.61 27.56
N VAL A 185 3.66 4.51 28.02
CA VAL A 185 3.78 5.98 27.86
C VAL A 185 3.55 6.66 29.21
N PRO A 186 3.95 7.94 29.40
CA PRO A 186 3.58 8.71 30.59
C PRO A 186 2.06 8.70 30.85
N ASP A 187 1.64 8.74 32.13
CA ASP A 187 0.23 8.67 32.54
C ASP A 187 -0.67 9.76 31.93
N SER A 188 -0.08 10.86 31.45
CA SER A 188 -0.82 11.91 30.75
C SER A 188 -1.25 11.51 29.33
N LEU A 189 -0.67 10.47 28.73
CA LEU A 189 -0.92 10.07 27.35
C LEU A 189 -1.69 8.75 27.26
N GLN A 190 -2.49 8.63 26.20
CA GLN A 190 -3.09 7.36 25.78
C GLN A 190 -2.36 6.84 24.55
N ASN A 191 -2.14 5.53 24.46
CA ASN A 191 -1.61 4.90 23.24
C ASN A 191 -2.68 4.09 22.52
N VAL A 192 -2.87 4.40 21.23
CA VAL A 192 -3.66 3.61 20.28
C VAL A 192 -2.71 2.82 19.37
N SER A 193 -3.07 1.57 19.07
CA SER A 193 -2.30 0.67 18.20
C SER A 193 -3.24 -0.33 17.49
N ASN A 194 -2.66 -1.27 16.76
CA ASN A 194 -3.35 -2.24 15.91
C ASN A 194 -4.13 -3.29 16.71
N GLY A 195 -5.15 -3.88 16.11
CA GLY A 195 -5.96 -4.92 16.76
C GLY A 195 -6.82 -4.37 17.89
N ARG A 196 -7.18 -5.20 18.86
CA ARG A 196 -8.06 -4.79 19.97
C ARG A 196 -7.29 -4.50 21.25
N LEU A 197 -7.71 -3.46 21.97
CA LEU A 197 -7.21 -3.17 23.31
C LEU A 197 -7.67 -4.29 24.26
N ARG A 198 -6.72 -5.02 24.83
CA ARG A 198 -6.98 -6.09 25.81
C ARG A 198 -6.85 -5.61 27.24
N GLY A 199 -6.06 -4.58 27.48
CA GLY A 199 -5.86 -4.08 28.84
C GLY A 199 -5.06 -2.79 28.90
N ARG A 200 -5.22 -2.12 30.03
CA ARG A 200 -4.43 -0.96 30.44
C ARG A 200 -3.94 -1.20 31.87
N ARG A 201 -2.66 -0.99 32.10
CA ARG A 201 -2.04 -1.14 33.42
C ARG A 201 -1.27 0.12 33.76
N GLN A 202 -1.76 0.85 34.75
CA GLN A 202 -1.00 1.92 35.37
C GLN A 202 0.15 1.30 36.18
N ASN A 203 1.36 1.84 36.01
CA ASN A 203 2.57 1.39 36.68
C ASN A 203 2.91 2.35 37.83
N ALA A 204 3.75 1.90 38.76
CA ALA A 204 4.12 2.71 39.94
C ALA A 204 5.05 3.90 39.63
N ASP A 205 5.57 4.00 38.41
CA ASP A 205 6.55 5.00 37.97
C ASP A 205 5.93 6.16 37.18
N GLY A 206 4.61 6.36 37.26
CA GLY A 206 3.90 7.43 36.55
C GLY A 206 3.72 7.18 35.05
N THR A 207 3.75 5.91 34.65
CA THR A 207 3.51 5.47 33.28
C THR A 207 2.36 4.47 33.19
N THR A 208 1.71 4.41 32.04
CA THR A 208 0.65 3.45 31.76
C THR A 208 1.03 2.59 30.56
N THR A 209 0.87 1.27 30.70
CA THR A 209 1.04 0.30 29.61
C THR A 209 -0.31 -0.02 28.98
N TYR A 210 -0.43 0.19 27.67
CA TYR A 210 -1.56 -0.20 26.83
C TYR A 210 -1.21 -1.48 26.09
N GLU A 211 -2.00 -2.54 26.31
CA GLU A 211 -1.84 -3.83 25.65
C GLU A 211 -2.88 -4.01 24.56
N TRP A 212 -2.40 -4.01 23.32
CA TRP A 212 -3.16 -4.28 22.11
C TRP A 212 -2.80 -5.67 21.57
N PHE A 213 -3.75 -6.29 20.87
CA PHE A 213 -3.53 -7.60 20.26
C PHE A 213 -4.19 -7.70 18.90
N VAL A 214 -3.40 -8.06 17.90
CA VAL A 214 -3.81 -8.36 16.52
C VAL A 214 -3.95 -9.87 16.40
N VAL A 215 -5.14 -10.36 16.05
CA VAL A 215 -5.40 -11.80 15.94
C VAL A 215 -5.21 -12.35 14.52
N ASN A 216 -5.10 -11.48 13.53
CA ASN A 216 -4.84 -11.83 12.14
C ASN A 216 -3.36 -11.62 11.76
N PRO A 217 -2.91 -12.20 10.62
CA PRO A 217 -1.62 -11.88 10.05
C PRO A 217 -1.44 -10.38 9.82
N ILE A 218 -0.24 -9.87 10.08
CA ILE A 218 0.05 -8.43 9.97
C ILE A 218 1.48 -8.18 9.52
N ASN A 219 1.66 -7.26 8.57
CA ASN A 219 2.99 -6.83 8.19
C ASN A 219 3.65 -5.99 9.29
N ASN A 220 4.97 -6.17 9.48
CA ASN A 220 5.71 -5.45 10.51
C ASN A 220 5.62 -3.92 10.36
N TYR A 221 5.55 -3.38 9.14
CA TYR A 221 5.50 -1.93 8.91
C TYR A 221 4.15 -1.33 9.34
N ALA A 222 3.10 -2.14 9.45
CA ALA A 222 1.77 -1.69 9.81
C ALA A 222 1.63 -1.39 11.31
N ILE A 223 2.57 -1.85 12.14
CA ILE A 223 2.51 -1.69 13.59
C ILE A 223 2.75 -0.23 13.97
N ALA A 224 1.77 0.37 14.65
CA ALA A 224 1.77 1.79 14.95
C ALA A 224 1.86 2.10 16.45
N VAL A 225 2.58 3.17 16.77
CA VAL A 225 2.45 3.91 18.02
C VAL A 225 1.72 5.20 17.70
N ALA A 226 0.61 5.46 18.40
CA ALA A 226 -0.08 6.74 18.38
C ALA A 226 -0.35 7.14 19.83
N ALA A 227 0.55 7.93 20.42
CA ALA A 227 0.51 8.35 21.81
C ALA A 227 0.14 9.84 21.93
N GLY A 228 -1.00 10.14 22.52
CA GLY A 228 -1.55 11.50 22.58
C GLY A 228 -2.75 11.62 23.52
N HIS A 229 -3.39 12.78 23.51
CA HIS A 229 -4.60 13.08 24.28
C HIS A 229 -5.85 12.84 23.42
N TYR A 230 -6.26 11.59 23.30
CA TYR A 230 -7.38 11.19 22.46
C TYR A 230 -8.72 11.22 23.21
N ALA A 231 -9.78 11.64 22.53
CA ALA A 231 -11.13 11.17 22.82
C ALA A 231 -11.37 9.82 22.13
N HIS A 232 -12.38 9.09 22.58
CA HIS A 232 -12.81 7.85 21.95
C HIS A 232 -14.33 7.85 21.79
N TYR A 233 -14.79 7.39 20.63
CA TYR A 233 -16.16 6.97 20.44
C TYR A 233 -16.20 5.80 19.45
N SER A 234 -17.25 5.00 19.55
CA SER A 234 -17.43 3.81 18.72
C SER A 234 -18.70 3.88 17.89
N ASP A 235 -18.71 3.21 16.75
CA ASP A 235 -19.90 2.88 15.97
C ASP A 235 -19.80 1.42 15.51
N THR A 236 -20.81 0.94 14.81
CA THR A 236 -20.85 -0.39 14.21
C THR A 236 -21.39 -0.30 12.80
N LEU A 237 -20.94 -1.24 11.96
CA LEU A 237 -21.44 -1.44 10.61
C LEU A 237 -21.97 -2.87 10.51
N GLN A 238 -23.17 -3.03 9.95
CA GLN A 238 -23.62 -4.34 9.49
C GLN A 238 -23.04 -4.55 8.10
N GLY A 239 -21.86 -5.18 8.03
CA GLY A 239 -21.17 -5.48 6.80
C GLY A 239 -21.46 -6.90 6.30
N GLU A 240 -20.83 -7.27 5.18
CA GLU A 240 -21.06 -8.54 4.48
C GLU A 240 -20.73 -9.79 5.32
N ALA A 241 -19.78 -9.71 6.26
CA ALA A 241 -19.42 -10.82 7.16
C ALA A 241 -20.01 -10.69 8.58
N GLY A 242 -20.93 -9.74 8.80
CA GLY A 242 -21.62 -9.58 10.07
C GLY A 242 -21.44 -8.19 10.68
N LYS A 243 -21.48 -8.12 12.02
CA LYS A 243 -21.34 -6.86 12.74
C LYS A 243 -19.85 -6.50 12.89
N LEU A 244 -19.41 -5.46 12.19
CA LEU A 244 -18.09 -4.85 12.32
C LEU A 244 -18.10 -3.76 13.38
N THR A 245 -17.11 -3.75 14.28
CA THR A 245 -16.88 -2.66 15.24
C THR A 245 -15.97 -1.60 14.64
N LEU A 246 -16.35 -0.33 14.82
CA LEU A 246 -15.60 0.84 14.38
C LEU A 246 -15.20 1.66 15.62
N ASP A 247 -13.92 1.95 15.79
CA ASP A 247 -13.45 2.83 16.86
C ASP A 247 -12.75 4.07 16.29
N PHE A 248 -13.07 5.22 16.86
CA PHE A 248 -12.58 6.50 16.38
C PHE A 248 -11.82 7.21 17.48
N TRP A 249 -10.57 7.59 17.18
CA TRP A 249 -9.63 8.18 18.13
C TRP A 249 -9.13 9.54 17.65
N PRO A 250 -9.98 10.59 17.65
CA PRO A 250 -9.52 11.96 17.45
C PRO A 250 -8.83 12.49 18.70
N LEU A 251 -7.98 13.52 18.55
CA LEU A 251 -7.57 14.33 19.68
C LEU A 251 -8.81 14.89 20.37
N ASP A 252 -8.76 15.01 21.69
CA ASP A 252 -9.93 15.33 22.52
C ASP A 252 -10.68 16.60 22.09
N TYR A 253 -9.95 17.66 21.72
CA TYR A 253 -10.52 18.91 21.23
C TYR A 253 -11.01 18.86 19.76
N HIS A 254 -10.78 17.75 19.06
CA HIS A 254 -11.29 17.50 17.70
C HIS A 254 -12.49 16.53 17.67
N LEU A 255 -12.99 16.09 18.82
CA LEU A 255 -14.10 15.13 18.91
C LEU A 255 -15.31 15.53 18.03
N ASP A 256 -15.76 16.78 18.13
CA ASP A 256 -16.90 17.28 17.35
C ASP A 256 -16.64 17.29 15.83
N ALA A 257 -15.40 17.60 15.43
CA ALA A 257 -15.01 17.59 14.02
C ALA A 257 -14.97 16.15 13.48
N ALA A 258 -14.43 15.23 14.27
CA ALA A 258 -14.39 13.82 13.96
C ALA A 258 -15.80 13.22 13.82
N GLN A 259 -16.72 13.54 14.73
CA GLN A 259 -18.10 13.06 14.68
C GLN A 259 -18.86 13.53 13.43
N ARG A 260 -18.45 14.65 12.81
CA ARG A 260 -18.99 15.09 11.51
C ARG A 260 -18.31 14.42 10.33
N GLN A 261 -17.00 14.17 10.41
CA GLN A 261 -16.20 13.72 9.27
C GLN A 261 -16.12 12.20 9.14
N PHE A 262 -15.84 11.49 10.23
CA PHE A 262 -15.61 10.03 10.24
C PHE A 262 -16.82 9.16 9.92
N PRO A 263 -18.10 9.60 10.00
CA PRO A 263 -19.21 8.81 9.49
C PRO A 263 -19.04 8.37 8.02
N GLN A 264 -18.23 9.09 7.22
CA GLN A 264 -17.87 8.68 5.85
C GLN A 264 -17.21 7.29 5.79
N ALA A 265 -16.56 6.83 6.86
CA ALA A 265 -15.96 5.49 6.92
C ALA A 265 -16.99 4.39 6.68
N LYS A 266 -18.25 4.56 7.11
CA LYS A 266 -19.29 3.54 6.90
C LYS A 266 -19.69 3.41 5.43
N ALA A 267 -19.90 4.55 4.76
CA ALA A 267 -20.20 4.57 3.34
C ALA A 267 -19.05 4.01 2.50
N MET A 268 -17.81 4.35 2.88
CA MET A 268 -16.60 3.80 2.27
C MET A 268 -16.50 2.28 2.45
N LEU A 269 -16.63 1.77 3.68
CA LEU A 269 -16.57 0.34 3.96
C LEU A 269 -17.66 -0.42 3.20
N GLN A 270 -18.90 0.09 3.14
CA GLN A 270 -19.98 -0.54 2.38
C GLN A 270 -19.68 -0.61 0.88
N CYS A 271 -19.15 0.47 0.30
CA CYS A 271 -18.77 0.50 -1.11
C CYS A 271 -17.63 -0.48 -1.39
N PHE A 272 -16.59 -0.48 -0.56
CA PHE A 272 -15.43 -1.36 -0.72
C PHE A 272 -15.79 -2.81 -0.48
N GLU A 273 -16.66 -3.12 0.48
CA GLU A 273 -17.17 -4.49 0.62
C GLU A 273 -17.90 -4.95 -0.64
N GLY A 274 -18.73 -4.09 -1.25
CA GLY A 274 -19.38 -4.40 -2.51
C GLY A 274 -18.40 -4.74 -3.63
N TRP A 275 -17.32 -3.97 -3.78
CA TRP A 275 -16.33 -4.13 -4.85
C TRP A 275 -15.26 -5.19 -4.58
N PHE A 276 -14.84 -5.37 -3.33
CA PHE A 276 -13.66 -6.14 -2.95
C PHE A 276 -14.00 -7.36 -2.07
N GLY A 277 -15.23 -7.47 -1.59
CA GLY A 277 -15.65 -8.49 -0.63
C GLY A 277 -15.48 -8.03 0.81
N PRO A 278 -15.87 -8.87 1.79
CA PRO A 278 -15.92 -8.48 3.20
C PRO A 278 -14.61 -7.85 3.69
N TYR A 279 -14.71 -6.83 4.54
CA TYR A 279 -13.56 -6.22 5.20
C TYR A 279 -12.68 -7.30 5.84
N PRO A 280 -11.35 -7.32 5.65
CA PRO A 280 -10.58 -8.52 5.98
C PRO A 280 -10.32 -8.75 7.48
N TRP A 281 -10.64 -7.78 8.35
CA TRP A 281 -10.19 -7.73 9.74
C TRP A 281 -11.32 -7.58 10.77
N TYR A 282 -12.47 -8.25 10.58
CA TYR A 282 -13.62 -8.15 11.49
C TYR A 282 -13.27 -8.45 12.95
N GLU A 283 -12.39 -9.42 13.19
CA GLU A 283 -11.94 -9.84 14.50
C GLU A 283 -11.08 -8.76 15.19
N ASP A 284 -10.35 -7.94 14.43
CA ASP A 284 -9.52 -6.85 14.95
C ASP A 284 -10.25 -5.49 15.00
N GLY A 285 -11.34 -5.36 14.23
CA GLY A 285 -12.13 -4.15 14.09
C GLY A 285 -11.44 -3.09 13.22
N TYR A 286 -12.20 -2.10 12.77
CA TYR A 286 -11.69 -0.97 11.99
C TYR A 286 -11.51 0.26 12.88
N LYS A 287 -10.46 1.06 12.65
CA LYS A 287 -10.24 2.31 13.40
C LYS A 287 -9.74 3.42 12.51
N LEU A 288 -10.15 4.65 12.81
CA LEU A 288 -9.44 5.86 12.40
C LEU A 288 -8.78 6.49 13.62
N VAL A 289 -7.48 6.74 13.51
CA VAL A 289 -6.66 7.32 14.57
C VAL A 289 -6.10 8.64 14.08
N GLU A 290 -6.42 9.75 14.74
CA GLU A 290 -5.85 11.04 14.37
C GLU A 290 -4.34 11.05 14.62
N VAL A 291 -3.58 11.50 13.63
CA VAL A 291 -2.11 11.59 13.69
C VAL A 291 -1.61 12.92 13.13
N SER A 292 -0.36 13.28 13.44
CA SER A 292 0.26 14.52 12.99
C SER A 292 0.79 14.48 11.55
N ASN A 293 0.92 13.28 10.96
CA ASN A 293 1.31 13.10 9.56
C ASN A 293 0.09 13.26 8.62
N ASN A 294 0.16 12.81 7.36
CA ASN A 294 -0.95 12.97 6.40
C ASN A 294 -1.98 11.84 6.49
N GLY A 295 -1.51 10.62 6.75
CA GLY A 295 -2.22 9.36 6.66
C GLY A 295 -1.20 8.21 6.54
N MET A 296 -1.62 7.00 6.91
CA MET A 296 -0.89 5.75 6.69
C MET A 296 -1.85 4.56 6.89
N GLU A 297 -1.69 3.53 6.09
CA GLU A 297 -2.51 2.32 6.06
C GLU A 297 -2.21 1.30 7.17
N HIS A 298 -1.88 1.75 8.38
CA HIS A 298 -1.64 0.85 9.50
C HIS A 298 -2.84 -0.09 9.72
N GLN A 299 -2.66 -1.39 9.47
CA GLN A 299 -3.71 -2.40 9.47
C GLN A 299 -4.60 -2.30 10.70
N SER A 300 -5.94 -2.24 10.52
CA SER A 300 -6.95 -2.09 11.58
C SER A 300 -6.87 -0.81 12.43
N ALA A 301 -5.91 0.08 12.16
CA ALA A 301 -5.61 1.30 12.92
C ALA A 301 -5.22 2.45 11.97
N VAL A 302 -6.02 2.66 10.93
CA VAL A 302 -5.74 3.59 9.83
C VAL A 302 -5.47 5.00 10.38
N ALA A 303 -4.31 5.55 10.03
CA ALA A 303 -3.88 6.87 10.47
C ALA A 303 -4.59 7.96 9.66
N TYR A 304 -5.10 8.97 10.36
CA TYR A 304 -5.87 10.08 9.79
C TYR A 304 -5.21 11.42 10.08
N GLY A 305 -4.77 12.11 9.02
CA GLY A 305 -4.06 13.39 9.09
C GLY A 305 -4.62 14.48 8.17
N ASN A 306 -5.92 14.40 7.84
CA ASN A 306 -6.54 15.18 6.78
C ASN A 306 -7.33 16.43 7.26
N LEU A 307 -7.13 16.84 8.51
CA LEU A 307 -7.70 18.07 9.08
C LEU A 307 -9.24 18.12 9.06
N PHE A 308 -9.90 16.97 9.13
CA PHE A 308 -11.36 16.86 9.17
C PHE A 308 -12.05 17.53 7.99
N ALA A 309 -11.48 17.36 6.78
CA ALA A 309 -11.95 18.02 5.57
C ALA A 309 -11.94 17.08 4.36
N ASN A 310 -12.86 17.31 3.43
CA ASN A 310 -12.88 16.62 2.14
C ASN A 310 -11.72 17.04 1.23
N GLY A 311 -11.40 16.20 0.24
CA GLY A 311 -10.20 16.30 -0.58
C GLY A 311 -8.94 15.90 0.16
N TYR A 312 -7.80 15.93 -0.52
CA TYR A 312 -6.50 15.68 0.10
C TYR A 312 -5.93 16.98 0.66
N ARG A 313 -6.24 17.25 1.92
CA ARG A 313 -6.04 18.54 2.59
C ARG A 313 -6.66 19.67 1.76
N ARG A 314 -7.94 19.48 1.40
CA ARG A 314 -8.74 20.42 0.57
C ARG A 314 -8.24 20.59 -0.87
N ARG A 315 -7.38 19.69 -1.35
CA ARG A 315 -6.93 19.66 -2.74
C ARG A 315 -7.62 18.54 -3.50
N ASP A 316 -7.87 18.79 -4.78
CA ASP A 316 -8.41 17.82 -5.70
C ASP A 316 -7.30 17.25 -6.57
N ALA A 317 -6.94 15.98 -6.34
CA ALA A 317 -5.96 15.27 -7.15
C ALA A 317 -6.42 15.09 -8.60
N SER A 318 -7.73 14.93 -8.82
CA SER A 318 -8.31 14.69 -10.15
C SER A 318 -8.45 15.98 -10.98
N GLY A 319 -8.58 17.14 -10.33
CA GLY A 319 -8.90 18.41 -10.98
C GLY A 319 -10.32 18.51 -11.56
N THR A 320 -11.22 17.58 -11.21
CA THR A 320 -12.61 17.50 -11.72
C THR A 320 -13.64 18.13 -10.79
N GLY A 321 -13.24 18.51 -9.58
CA GLY A 321 -14.11 18.91 -8.46
C GLY A 321 -14.65 17.72 -7.65
N LEU A 322 -14.61 16.50 -8.19
CA LEU A 322 -15.17 15.31 -7.52
C LEU A 322 -14.35 14.91 -6.29
N GLY A 323 -13.03 15.07 -6.34
CA GLY A 323 -12.15 14.77 -5.20
C GLY A 323 -12.40 15.64 -3.98
N LEU A 324 -13.11 16.77 -4.10
CA LEU A 324 -13.48 17.62 -2.96
C LEU A 324 -14.80 17.21 -2.28
N LYS A 325 -15.49 16.18 -2.79
CA LYS A 325 -16.80 15.77 -2.28
C LYS A 325 -16.73 14.72 -1.17
N TRP A 326 -15.55 14.14 -0.92
CA TRP A 326 -15.31 13.11 0.10
C TRP A 326 -13.91 13.24 0.71
N ASP A 327 -13.67 12.59 1.84
CA ASP A 327 -12.38 12.61 2.53
C ASP A 327 -11.35 11.69 1.87
N PHE A 328 -10.29 12.28 1.31
CA PHE A 328 -9.28 11.51 0.58
C PHE A 328 -8.61 10.44 1.43
N ILE A 329 -8.25 10.77 2.66
CA ILE A 329 -7.46 9.89 3.53
C ILE A 329 -8.31 8.75 4.07
N ILE A 330 -9.59 8.99 4.38
CA ILE A 330 -10.49 7.90 4.78
C ILE A 330 -10.60 6.86 3.67
N VAL A 331 -10.68 7.30 2.40
CA VAL A 331 -10.89 6.41 1.26
C VAL A 331 -9.60 5.71 0.83
N HIS A 332 -8.52 6.46 0.60
CA HIS A 332 -7.27 5.91 0.10
C HIS A 332 -6.62 4.96 1.12
N GLU A 333 -6.42 5.43 2.35
CA GLU A 333 -5.70 4.65 3.37
C GLU A 333 -6.51 3.41 3.80
N SER A 334 -7.84 3.46 3.72
CA SER A 334 -8.67 2.28 4.03
C SER A 334 -8.76 1.30 2.87
N ALA A 335 -8.54 1.72 1.62
CA ALA A 335 -8.50 0.79 0.49
C ALA A 335 -7.33 -0.21 0.65
N HIS A 336 -6.26 0.22 1.30
CA HIS A 336 -5.13 -0.63 1.62
C HIS A 336 -5.45 -1.79 2.57
N GLU A 337 -6.57 -1.73 3.30
CA GLU A 337 -7.02 -2.86 4.12
C GLU A 337 -7.29 -4.10 3.25
N TRP A 338 -7.68 -3.92 1.98
CA TRP A 338 -7.78 -4.98 0.98
C TRP A 338 -6.49 -5.14 0.15
N PHE A 339 -5.86 -4.04 -0.26
CA PHE A 339 -4.67 -4.04 -1.13
C PHE A 339 -3.49 -3.34 -0.49
N GLY A 340 -2.64 -4.08 0.22
CA GLY A 340 -1.67 -3.49 1.14
C GLY A 340 -1.46 -4.43 2.29
N ASN A 341 -2.54 -4.64 3.04
CA ASN A 341 -2.57 -5.42 4.26
C ASN A 341 -3.14 -6.84 4.04
N ASN A 342 -4.26 -6.99 3.31
CA ASN A 342 -4.84 -8.33 3.08
C ASN A 342 -4.10 -9.08 1.97
N ILE A 343 -3.69 -8.33 0.95
CA ILE A 343 -2.83 -8.77 -0.14
C ILE A 343 -1.54 -7.95 -0.08
N THR A 344 -0.51 -8.53 0.52
CA THR A 344 0.78 -7.86 0.73
C THR A 344 1.80 -8.27 -0.33
N THR A 345 2.61 -7.37 -0.89
CA THR A 345 3.66 -7.78 -1.84
C THR A 345 4.88 -8.32 -1.13
N LYS A 346 5.53 -9.34 -1.70
CA LYS A 346 6.78 -9.90 -1.14
C LYS A 346 7.98 -8.99 -1.31
N ASP A 347 7.93 -8.10 -2.28
CA ASP A 347 9.03 -7.22 -2.65
C ASP A 347 8.49 -5.82 -2.97
N LEU A 348 9.25 -4.78 -2.60
CA LEU A 348 8.89 -3.38 -2.87
C LEU A 348 8.90 -3.07 -4.36
N ALA A 349 9.60 -3.86 -5.19
CA ALA A 349 9.51 -3.75 -6.64
C ALA A 349 8.06 -3.92 -7.16
N ASP A 350 7.21 -4.65 -6.43
CA ASP A 350 5.82 -4.91 -6.78
C ASP A 350 4.81 -3.96 -6.07
N MET A 351 5.27 -2.90 -5.40
CA MET A 351 4.44 -1.97 -4.60
C MET A 351 3.23 -1.38 -5.34
N TRP A 352 3.22 -1.43 -6.68
CA TRP A 352 2.05 -1.08 -7.49
C TRP A 352 0.79 -1.86 -7.10
N VAL A 353 0.90 -3.11 -6.61
CA VAL A 353 -0.29 -3.86 -6.15
C VAL A 353 -0.98 -3.14 -4.99
N HIS A 354 -0.23 -2.40 -4.17
CA HIS A 354 -0.77 -1.63 -3.06
C HIS A 354 -1.34 -0.32 -3.58
N GLU A 355 -0.47 0.50 -4.17
CA GLU A 355 -0.79 1.88 -4.50
C GLU A 355 -1.70 2.05 -5.73
N SER A 356 -1.57 1.17 -6.73
CA SER A 356 -2.42 1.24 -7.92
C SER A 356 -3.86 0.87 -7.60
N PHE A 357 -4.07 -0.13 -6.76
CA PHE A 357 -5.41 -0.56 -6.37
C PHE A 357 -6.04 0.41 -5.37
N ALA A 358 -5.29 0.93 -4.40
CA ALA A 358 -5.78 2.00 -3.52
C ALA A 358 -6.17 3.26 -4.31
N ASN A 359 -5.33 3.68 -5.26
CA ASN A 359 -5.69 4.80 -6.14
C ASN A 359 -6.90 4.51 -7.04
N TYR A 360 -7.03 3.28 -7.53
CA TYR A 360 -8.21 2.88 -8.31
C TYR A 360 -9.50 2.87 -7.48
N ALA A 361 -9.42 2.49 -6.20
CA ALA A 361 -10.53 2.47 -5.27
C ALA A 361 -11.15 3.87 -5.05
N GLU A 362 -10.37 4.94 -5.17
CA GLU A 362 -10.86 6.32 -5.15
C GLU A 362 -11.92 6.59 -6.25
N GLY A 363 -11.68 6.06 -7.46
CA GLY A 363 -12.61 6.13 -8.58
C GLY A 363 -13.86 5.29 -8.35
N LEU A 364 -13.69 4.07 -7.83
CA LEU A 364 -14.82 3.19 -7.48
C LEU A 364 -15.69 3.78 -6.37
N TYR A 365 -15.08 4.44 -5.38
CA TYR A 365 -15.83 5.14 -4.33
C TYR A 365 -16.59 6.34 -4.88
N THR A 366 -15.97 7.10 -5.78
CA THR A 366 -16.66 8.18 -6.51
C THR A 366 -17.85 7.63 -7.30
N GLU A 367 -17.71 6.45 -7.93
CA GLU A 367 -18.79 5.75 -8.62
C GLU A 367 -19.92 5.30 -7.66
N CYS A 368 -19.59 4.79 -6.48
CA CYS A 368 -20.60 4.44 -5.47
C CYS A 368 -21.44 5.65 -5.03
N LEU A 369 -20.83 6.83 -4.95
CA LEU A 369 -21.51 8.05 -4.50
C LEU A 369 -22.27 8.77 -5.62
N PHE A 370 -21.71 8.80 -6.84
CA PHE A 370 -22.14 9.71 -7.91
C PHE A 370 -22.40 9.03 -9.26
N GLY A 371 -22.21 7.71 -9.34
CA GLY A 371 -22.42 6.93 -10.55
C GLY A 371 -21.16 6.75 -11.40
N LYS A 372 -21.23 5.79 -12.33
CA LYS A 372 -20.10 5.29 -13.13
C LYS A 372 -19.36 6.38 -13.90
N GLU A 373 -20.09 7.31 -14.51
CA GLU A 373 -19.50 8.41 -15.29
C GLU A 373 -18.60 9.30 -14.42
N ASP A 374 -19.06 9.69 -13.23
CA ASP A 374 -18.25 10.51 -12.31
C ASP A 374 -17.06 9.71 -11.75
N GLY A 375 -17.22 8.40 -11.51
CA GLY A 375 -16.09 7.53 -11.17
C GLY A 375 -15.01 7.51 -12.24
N ALA A 376 -15.39 7.30 -13.51
CA ALA A 376 -14.48 7.35 -14.65
C ALA A 376 -13.82 8.73 -14.79
N ARG A 377 -14.60 9.82 -14.72
CA ARG A 377 -14.09 11.19 -14.77
C ARG A 377 -13.05 11.46 -13.69
N TYR A 378 -13.28 11.00 -12.46
CA TYR A 378 -12.30 11.12 -11.38
C TYR A 378 -10.99 10.40 -11.74
N THR A 379 -11.07 9.12 -12.11
CA THR A 379 -9.88 8.31 -12.44
C THR A 379 -9.13 8.87 -13.64
N ILE A 380 -9.82 9.30 -14.69
CA ILE A 380 -9.22 9.95 -15.85
C ILE A 380 -8.56 11.26 -15.45
N GLY A 381 -9.18 12.03 -14.57
CA GLY A 381 -8.62 13.28 -14.05
C GLY A 381 -7.28 13.10 -13.35
N THR A 382 -7.08 11.98 -12.62
CA THR A 382 -5.80 11.71 -11.94
C THR A 382 -4.64 11.50 -12.92
N ARG A 383 -4.89 11.26 -14.22
CA ARG A 383 -3.85 11.16 -15.27
C ARG A 383 -2.93 12.37 -15.31
N ARG A 384 -3.40 13.54 -14.87
CA ARG A 384 -2.59 14.77 -14.78
C ARG A 384 -1.38 14.66 -13.85
N GLY A 385 -1.39 13.70 -12.93
CA GLY A 385 -0.29 13.42 -12.01
C GLY A 385 0.77 12.46 -12.57
N ILE A 386 0.54 11.85 -13.74
CA ILE A 386 1.45 10.89 -14.36
C ILE A 386 2.67 11.61 -14.92
N ARG A 387 3.87 11.15 -14.55
CA ARG A 387 5.15 11.77 -14.96
C ARG A 387 5.87 10.98 -16.05
N ASN A 388 5.68 9.67 -16.11
CA ASN A 388 6.43 8.71 -16.92
C ASN A 388 7.95 8.86 -16.77
N ASP A 389 8.43 9.12 -15.55
CA ASP A 389 9.84 9.40 -15.23
C ASP A 389 10.70 8.13 -15.12
N ALA A 390 10.10 7.02 -14.67
CA ALA A 390 10.73 5.71 -14.59
C ALA A 390 9.65 4.60 -14.64
N PRO A 391 10.03 3.33 -14.90
CA PRO A 391 9.12 2.20 -14.71
C PRO A 391 8.52 2.15 -13.29
N ILE A 392 7.27 1.70 -13.19
CA ILE A 392 6.58 1.48 -11.91
C ILE A 392 7.18 0.27 -11.20
N VAL A 393 7.36 -0.83 -11.92
CA VAL A 393 8.05 -2.02 -11.39
C VAL A 393 9.56 -1.81 -11.53
N SER A 394 10.26 -1.83 -10.40
CA SER A 394 11.71 -1.77 -10.37
C SER A 394 12.30 -3.04 -10.98
N ALA A 395 13.32 -2.91 -11.83
CA ALA A 395 14.07 -4.06 -12.32
C ALA A 395 14.91 -4.74 -11.19
N ALA A 396 15.12 -4.04 -10.07
CA ALA A 396 15.89 -4.53 -8.95
C ALA A 396 14.98 -5.14 -7.87
N TYR A 397 14.77 -6.46 -7.96
CA TYR A 397 14.16 -7.27 -6.90
C TYR A 397 15.22 -7.69 -5.86
N GLY A 398 14.77 -8.03 -4.66
CA GLY A 398 15.62 -8.48 -3.56
C GLY A 398 16.42 -7.35 -2.91
N VAL A 399 16.01 -6.09 -3.16
CA VAL A 399 16.59 -4.89 -2.55
C VAL A 399 15.47 -4.00 -2.02
N ASN A 400 15.77 -3.21 -0.99
CA ASN A 400 14.80 -2.33 -0.36
C ASN A 400 14.50 -1.09 -1.23
N ALA A 401 13.86 -1.28 -2.37
CA ALA A 401 13.57 -0.22 -3.32
C ALA A 401 12.30 -0.48 -4.12
N GLN A 402 11.54 0.59 -4.34
CA GLN A 402 10.39 0.62 -5.23
C GLN A 402 10.71 1.41 -6.52
N GLY A 403 9.83 1.28 -7.52
CA GLY A 403 9.91 2.06 -8.75
C GLY A 403 9.23 3.43 -8.65
N SER A 404 8.73 3.93 -9.78
CA SER A 404 8.14 5.27 -9.87
C SER A 404 6.86 5.43 -9.04
N GLY A 405 6.68 6.62 -8.45
CA GLY A 405 5.43 7.07 -7.86
C GLY A 405 4.25 7.16 -8.85
N ASP A 406 4.50 6.97 -10.15
CA ASP A 406 3.43 6.74 -11.12
C ASP A 406 2.57 5.50 -10.80
N MET A 407 3.02 4.63 -9.89
CA MET A 407 2.22 3.53 -9.33
C MET A 407 0.85 3.97 -8.82
N TYR A 408 0.71 5.23 -8.39
CA TYR A 408 -0.58 5.82 -8.06
C TYR A 408 -1.38 6.17 -9.33
N PRO A 409 -1.18 7.32 -10.01
CA PRO A 409 -2.11 7.75 -11.05
C PRO A 409 -2.05 6.92 -12.33
N LYS A 410 -0.87 6.40 -12.72
CA LYS A 410 -0.74 5.55 -13.92
C LYS A 410 -1.22 4.13 -13.64
N GLY A 411 -0.92 3.61 -12.45
CA GLY A 411 -1.38 2.30 -12.01
C GLY A 411 -2.91 2.22 -11.85
N GLY A 412 -3.52 3.19 -11.17
CA GLY A 412 -4.98 3.26 -11.04
C GLY A 412 -5.69 3.41 -12.40
N ASN A 413 -5.12 4.22 -13.30
CA ASN A 413 -5.64 4.34 -14.67
C ASN A 413 -5.43 3.07 -15.51
N MET A 414 -4.35 2.33 -15.30
CA MET A 414 -4.13 1.03 -15.95
C MET A 414 -5.22 0.04 -15.55
N LEU A 415 -5.55 -0.06 -14.26
CA LEU A 415 -6.65 -0.91 -13.78
C LEU A 415 -8.00 -0.46 -14.36
N HIS A 416 -8.23 0.85 -14.46
CA HIS A 416 -9.42 1.37 -15.15
C HIS A 416 -9.46 0.97 -16.62
N THR A 417 -8.35 1.10 -17.36
CA THR A 417 -8.26 0.62 -18.75
C THR A 417 -8.53 -0.88 -18.84
N ILE A 418 -8.02 -1.69 -17.91
CA ILE A 418 -8.31 -3.13 -17.88
C ILE A 418 -9.81 -3.40 -17.67
N ARG A 419 -10.50 -2.67 -16.78
CA ARG A 419 -11.97 -2.76 -16.64
C ARG A 419 -12.67 -2.52 -17.97
N GLN A 420 -12.25 -1.51 -18.75
CA GLN A 420 -12.83 -1.24 -20.06
C GLN A 420 -12.55 -2.35 -21.07
N LEU A 421 -11.35 -2.95 -21.04
CA LEU A 421 -11.01 -4.11 -21.88
C LEU A 421 -11.84 -5.35 -21.53
N VAL A 422 -12.17 -5.55 -20.25
CA VAL A 422 -13.07 -6.62 -19.80
C VAL A 422 -14.49 -6.35 -20.30
N GLY A 423 -14.95 -5.10 -20.29
CA GLY A 423 -16.23 -4.69 -20.86
C GLY A 423 -17.46 -5.23 -20.13
N ASP A 424 -17.28 -5.76 -18.91
CA ASP A 424 -18.32 -6.33 -18.05
C ASP A 424 -18.02 -5.98 -16.59
N ASP A 425 -18.83 -5.09 -16.02
CA ASP A 425 -18.64 -4.60 -14.64
C ASP A 425 -18.91 -5.68 -13.59
N ALA A 426 -19.81 -6.62 -13.86
CA ALA A 426 -20.09 -7.72 -12.93
C ALA A 426 -18.88 -8.65 -12.88
N ARG A 427 -18.33 -9.03 -14.05
CA ARG A 427 -17.10 -9.83 -14.13
C ARG A 427 -15.92 -9.10 -13.52
N TRP A 428 -15.74 -7.81 -13.79
CA TRP A 428 -14.65 -7.03 -13.19
C TRP A 428 -14.75 -7.00 -11.66
N ARG A 429 -15.95 -6.79 -11.12
CA ARG A 429 -16.19 -6.87 -9.68
C ARG A 429 -15.86 -8.26 -9.12
N GLU A 430 -16.26 -9.33 -9.80
CA GLU A 430 -15.92 -10.71 -9.40
C GLU A 430 -14.41 -10.96 -9.39
N ILE A 431 -13.66 -10.39 -10.34
CA ILE A 431 -12.19 -10.46 -10.34
C ILE A 431 -11.62 -9.80 -9.09
N LEU A 432 -12.08 -8.59 -8.73
CA LEU A 432 -11.58 -7.86 -7.55
C LEU A 432 -11.96 -8.54 -6.23
N ARG A 433 -13.18 -9.06 -6.12
CA ARG A 433 -13.62 -9.88 -4.97
C ARG A 433 -12.83 -11.17 -4.89
N GLY A 434 -12.59 -11.81 -6.03
CA GLY A 434 -11.85 -13.05 -6.14
C GLY A 434 -10.37 -12.91 -5.79
N LEU A 435 -9.73 -11.77 -6.11
CA LEU A 435 -8.39 -11.45 -5.64
C LEU A 435 -8.31 -11.49 -4.11
N ASN A 436 -9.25 -10.82 -3.44
CA ASN A 436 -9.31 -10.68 -1.99
C ASN A 436 -9.70 -11.96 -1.25
N SER A 437 -10.40 -12.89 -1.90
CA SER A 437 -10.68 -14.22 -1.34
C SER A 437 -9.56 -15.22 -1.61
N THR A 438 -8.98 -15.21 -2.82
CA THR A 438 -7.93 -16.16 -3.24
C THR A 438 -6.61 -15.89 -2.52
N PHE A 439 -6.24 -14.62 -2.41
CA PHE A 439 -4.99 -14.18 -1.78
C PHE A 439 -5.23 -13.60 -0.38
N ARG A 440 -6.35 -13.98 0.27
CA ARG A 440 -6.69 -13.49 1.61
C ARG A 440 -5.56 -13.81 2.59
N HIS A 441 -5.09 -12.79 3.31
CA HIS A 441 -4.03 -12.87 4.32
C HIS A 441 -2.75 -13.54 3.81
N GLN A 442 -2.35 -13.19 2.58
CA GLN A 442 -1.16 -13.77 1.95
C GLN A 442 -0.22 -12.70 1.42
N THR A 443 1.07 -13.02 1.45
CA THR A 443 2.07 -12.30 0.68
C THR A 443 2.16 -12.85 -0.76
N VAL A 444 2.16 -11.95 -1.75
CA VAL A 444 2.08 -12.27 -3.18
C VAL A 444 3.22 -11.62 -3.99
N THR A 445 3.43 -12.13 -5.20
CA THR A 445 4.25 -11.46 -6.22
C THR A 445 3.35 -10.72 -7.21
N GLY A 446 3.86 -9.66 -7.84
CA GLY A 446 3.13 -8.94 -8.89
C GLY A 446 2.77 -9.85 -10.07
N THR A 447 3.57 -10.89 -10.34
CA THR A 447 3.25 -11.91 -11.35
C THR A 447 2.01 -12.73 -11.00
N GLN A 448 1.81 -13.11 -9.73
CA GLN A 448 0.59 -13.83 -9.32
C GLN A 448 -0.66 -12.97 -9.57
N ILE A 449 -0.60 -11.69 -9.23
CA ILE A 449 -1.73 -10.76 -9.43
C ILE A 449 -2.03 -10.56 -10.92
N ARG A 450 -1.00 -10.31 -11.75
CA ARG A 450 -1.16 -10.17 -13.21
C ARG A 450 -1.74 -11.43 -13.86
N ALA A 451 -1.24 -12.60 -13.46
CA ALA A 451 -1.71 -13.88 -13.97
C ALA A 451 -3.18 -14.12 -13.59
N TYR A 452 -3.53 -13.92 -12.31
CA TYR A 452 -4.90 -14.08 -11.83
C TYR A 452 -5.88 -13.19 -12.60
N ILE A 453 -5.58 -11.90 -12.76
CA ILE A 453 -6.45 -10.97 -13.48
C ILE A 453 -6.63 -11.40 -14.93
N SER A 454 -5.55 -11.79 -15.62
CA SER A 454 -5.61 -12.25 -17.01
C SER A 454 -6.45 -13.51 -17.17
N GLU A 455 -6.25 -14.49 -16.29
CA GLU A 455 -7.00 -15.75 -16.27
C GLU A 455 -8.49 -15.52 -16.04
N GLN A 456 -8.84 -14.77 -14.99
CA GLN A 456 -10.24 -14.52 -14.65
C GLN A 456 -10.94 -13.58 -15.65
N ALA A 457 -10.19 -12.67 -16.30
CA ALA A 457 -10.70 -11.85 -17.41
C ALA A 457 -10.84 -12.65 -18.73
N GLY A 458 -10.15 -13.78 -18.88
CA GLY A 458 -10.09 -14.52 -20.13
C GLY A 458 -9.40 -13.74 -21.26
N ILE A 459 -8.52 -12.80 -20.90
CA ILE A 459 -7.80 -11.91 -21.82
C ILE A 459 -6.32 -11.98 -21.45
N ASP A 460 -5.43 -12.16 -22.45
CA ASP A 460 -4.00 -12.01 -22.22
C ASP A 460 -3.65 -10.52 -22.04
N LEU A 461 -3.50 -10.10 -20.78
CA LEU A 461 -3.15 -8.73 -20.42
C LEU A 461 -1.64 -8.53 -20.24
N SER A 462 -0.81 -9.53 -20.56
CA SER A 462 0.64 -9.47 -20.34
C SER A 462 1.27 -8.23 -20.97
N LYS A 463 0.89 -7.88 -22.20
CA LYS A 463 1.39 -6.70 -22.91
C LYS A 463 0.88 -5.39 -22.33
N VAL A 464 -0.35 -5.35 -21.82
CA VAL A 464 -0.88 -4.18 -21.10
C VAL A 464 -0.07 -3.96 -19.82
N PHE A 465 0.12 -5.00 -19.00
CA PHE A 465 0.93 -4.89 -17.80
C PHE A 465 2.38 -4.49 -18.09
N THR A 466 3.06 -5.14 -19.03
CA THR A 466 4.44 -4.77 -19.40
C THR A 466 4.51 -3.32 -19.90
N GLN A 467 3.58 -2.89 -20.75
CA GLN A 467 3.55 -1.52 -21.26
C GLN A 467 3.46 -0.49 -20.12
N TYR A 468 2.49 -0.66 -19.22
CA TYR A 468 2.19 0.35 -18.20
C TYR A 468 3.08 0.26 -16.96
N LEU A 469 3.50 -0.95 -16.55
CA LEU A 469 4.30 -1.14 -15.34
C LEU A 469 5.80 -1.10 -15.58
N GLU A 470 6.27 -1.65 -16.70
CA GLU A 470 7.71 -1.93 -16.91
C GLU A 470 8.36 -0.92 -17.87
N THR A 471 7.59 0.02 -18.42
CA THR A 471 8.12 1.05 -19.33
C THR A 471 7.62 2.46 -19.00
N THR A 472 8.38 3.46 -19.45
CA THR A 472 7.97 4.88 -19.48
C THR A 472 7.23 5.25 -20.77
N LYS A 473 7.06 4.32 -21.70
CA LYS A 473 6.46 4.61 -23.00
C LYS A 473 4.95 4.79 -22.86
N VAL A 474 4.40 5.79 -23.52
CA VAL A 474 2.96 6.08 -23.54
C VAL A 474 2.40 5.62 -24.89
N PRO A 475 1.48 4.63 -24.93
CA PRO A 475 0.90 4.20 -26.18
C PRO A 475 0.25 5.36 -26.93
N ALA A 476 0.63 5.53 -28.20
CA ALA A 476 0.06 6.55 -29.07
C ALA A 476 -0.60 5.89 -30.28
N LEU A 477 -1.85 6.27 -30.56
CA LEU A 477 -2.52 5.85 -31.79
C LEU A 477 -2.18 6.86 -32.89
N GLU A 478 -1.39 6.41 -33.86
CA GLU A 478 -1.20 7.14 -35.11
C GLU A 478 -2.26 6.70 -36.10
N PHE A 479 -2.91 7.66 -36.75
CA PHE A 479 -3.93 7.37 -37.74
C PHE A 479 -3.96 8.38 -38.91
N ARG A 480 -4.58 7.96 -40.01
CA ARG A 480 -4.87 8.73 -41.21
C ARG A 480 -6.26 8.36 -41.71
N ILE A 481 -7.08 9.35 -42.02
CA ILE A 481 -8.40 9.17 -42.64
C ILE A 481 -8.35 9.79 -44.04
N GLY A 482 -8.66 8.99 -45.05
CA GLY A 482 -8.64 9.39 -46.46
C GLY A 482 -9.10 8.24 -47.35
N ASP A 483 -9.54 8.53 -48.58
CA ASP A 483 -9.94 7.53 -49.57
C ASP A 483 -10.99 6.51 -49.07
N SER A 484 -11.95 6.96 -48.25
CA SER A 484 -12.92 6.09 -47.57
C SER A 484 -12.25 4.98 -46.74
N ALA A 485 -11.13 5.27 -46.09
CA ALA A 485 -10.42 4.33 -45.24
C ALA A 485 -9.79 5.02 -44.02
N LEU A 486 -9.68 4.26 -42.92
CA LEU A 486 -8.93 4.59 -41.72
C LEU A 486 -7.67 3.73 -41.70
N THR A 487 -6.51 4.34 -41.82
CA THR A 487 -5.21 3.67 -41.68
C THR A 487 -4.61 4.02 -40.32
N TYR A 488 -4.24 3.03 -39.52
CA TYR A 488 -3.89 3.23 -38.10
C TYR A 488 -2.81 2.26 -37.62
N ARG A 489 -2.11 2.62 -36.53
CA ARG A 489 -1.16 1.77 -35.80
C ARG A 489 -0.92 2.27 -34.37
N TRP A 490 -0.41 1.39 -33.52
CA TRP A 490 0.23 1.79 -32.26
C TRP A 490 1.68 2.25 -32.48
N THR A 491 2.08 3.32 -31.80
CA THR A 491 3.48 3.73 -31.63
C THR A 491 3.81 3.90 -30.14
N ASP A 492 5.11 3.94 -29.82
CA ASP A 492 5.62 3.95 -28.44
C ASP A 492 5.11 2.79 -27.57
N VAL A 493 5.04 1.61 -28.19
CA VAL A 493 4.59 0.38 -27.53
C VAL A 493 5.68 -0.68 -27.42
N VAL A 494 5.48 -1.63 -26.51
CA VAL A 494 6.29 -2.85 -26.40
C VAL A 494 6.01 -3.82 -27.56
N ALA A 495 6.97 -4.71 -27.82
CA ALA A 495 6.82 -5.70 -28.88
C ALA A 495 5.61 -6.62 -28.62
N GLY A 496 4.73 -6.71 -29.63
CA GLY A 496 3.49 -7.51 -29.57
C GLY A 496 2.32 -6.82 -28.87
N PHE A 497 2.41 -5.52 -28.55
CA PHE A 497 1.27 -4.79 -28.01
C PHE A 497 0.16 -4.63 -29.04
N ASP A 498 -1.06 -5.04 -28.67
CA ASP A 498 -2.22 -5.15 -29.55
C ASP A 498 -3.55 -4.78 -28.86
N MET A 499 -3.47 -3.96 -27.81
CA MET A 499 -4.64 -3.52 -27.03
C MET A 499 -5.73 -2.96 -27.97
N PRO A 500 -6.97 -3.49 -27.92
CA PRO A 500 -8.06 -3.01 -28.76
C PRO A 500 -8.49 -1.61 -28.36
N LEU A 501 -9.08 -0.88 -29.30
CA LEU A 501 -9.53 0.49 -29.08
C LEU A 501 -10.84 0.76 -29.83
N PRO A 502 -11.95 1.02 -29.12
CA PRO A 502 -13.13 1.60 -29.71
C PRO A 502 -12.87 3.04 -30.18
N VAL A 503 -13.25 3.35 -31.41
CA VAL A 503 -13.21 4.70 -31.96
C VAL A 503 -14.52 5.02 -32.67
N THR A 504 -14.95 6.26 -32.60
CA THR A 504 -16.06 6.78 -33.40
C THR A 504 -15.52 7.52 -34.60
N VAL A 505 -15.95 7.15 -35.81
CA VAL A 505 -15.64 7.84 -37.07
C VAL A 505 -16.92 8.11 -37.84
N GLY A 506 -17.24 9.38 -38.09
CA GLY A 506 -18.47 9.78 -38.79
C GLY A 506 -19.74 9.29 -38.10
N GLY A 507 -19.78 9.32 -36.76
CA GLY A 507 -20.92 8.87 -35.95
C GLY A 507 -21.09 7.35 -35.84
N ARG A 508 -20.17 6.56 -36.40
CA ARG A 508 -20.16 5.09 -36.30
C ARG A 508 -19.01 4.61 -35.42
N VAL A 509 -19.28 3.65 -34.54
CA VAL A 509 -18.27 3.02 -33.68
C VAL A 509 -17.59 1.89 -34.43
N TYR A 510 -16.26 1.89 -34.41
CA TYR A 510 -15.39 0.85 -34.95
C TYR A 510 -14.52 0.28 -33.83
N GLN A 511 -14.33 -1.03 -33.82
CA GLN A 511 -13.43 -1.71 -32.89
C GLN A 511 -12.08 -1.93 -33.57
N LEU A 512 -11.09 -1.12 -33.24
CA LEU A 512 -9.74 -1.29 -33.78
C LEU A 512 -8.98 -2.35 -32.98
N ARG A 513 -8.12 -3.09 -33.67
CA ARG A 513 -7.06 -3.92 -33.08
C ARG A 513 -5.72 -3.49 -33.66
N PRO A 514 -5.20 -2.33 -33.24
CA PRO A 514 -3.95 -1.81 -33.79
C PRO A 514 -2.78 -2.68 -33.36
N THR A 515 -1.77 -2.74 -34.21
CA THR A 515 -0.45 -3.29 -33.92
C THR A 515 0.59 -2.21 -34.18
N ALA A 516 1.88 -2.51 -33.97
CA ALA A 516 2.95 -1.59 -34.37
C ALA A 516 3.08 -1.39 -35.90
N ARG A 517 2.37 -2.19 -36.70
CA ARG A 517 2.34 -2.08 -38.17
C ARG A 517 1.09 -1.33 -38.61
N TRP A 518 1.21 -0.58 -39.71
CA TRP A 518 0.07 0.05 -40.35
C TRP A 518 -0.97 -0.99 -40.77
N GLN A 519 -2.22 -0.75 -40.38
CA GLN A 519 -3.39 -1.50 -40.77
C GLN A 519 -4.42 -0.54 -41.37
N THR A 520 -5.23 -1.01 -42.31
CA THR A 520 -6.23 -0.21 -42.99
C THR A 520 -7.61 -0.84 -42.83
N LEU A 521 -8.57 -0.04 -42.37
CA LEU A 521 -9.98 -0.38 -42.22
C LEU A 521 -10.79 0.47 -43.21
N PRO A 522 -11.52 -0.14 -44.16
CA PRO A 522 -12.44 0.59 -45.03
C PRO A 522 -13.54 1.29 -44.22
N LEU A 523 -13.81 2.55 -44.53
CA LEU A 523 -14.90 3.35 -43.98
C LEU A 523 -16.05 3.43 -44.99
N GLY A 524 -17.28 3.60 -44.50
CA GLY A 524 -18.43 3.88 -45.38
C GLY A 524 -18.32 5.25 -46.07
N PRO A 525 -19.06 5.49 -47.17
CA PRO A 525 -18.93 6.67 -48.05
C PRO A 525 -19.24 8.03 -47.40
N THR A 526 -19.60 8.07 -46.12
CA THR A 526 -20.00 9.28 -45.38
C THR A 526 -19.01 9.72 -44.30
N ALA A 527 -17.82 9.11 -44.21
CA ALA A 527 -16.82 9.53 -43.24
C ALA A 527 -16.05 10.75 -43.76
N GLY A 528 -16.41 11.94 -43.26
CA GLY A 528 -15.67 13.17 -43.50
C GLY A 528 -14.26 13.13 -42.90
N SER A 529 -13.32 13.85 -43.52
CA SER A 529 -11.96 14.00 -43.02
C SER A 529 -11.97 14.79 -41.69
N GLY A 530 -11.72 14.12 -40.56
CA GLY A 530 -11.45 14.79 -39.27
C GLY A 530 -12.14 14.23 -38.03
N ASP A 531 -13.18 13.40 -38.19
CA ASP A 531 -14.06 13.00 -37.07
C ASP A 531 -13.63 11.73 -36.34
N LEU A 532 -12.37 11.58 -35.89
CA LEU A 532 -12.01 10.47 -34.99
C LEU A 532 -12.14 10.93 -33.54
N ALA A 533 -13.15 10.42 -32.85
CA ALA A 533 -13.31 10.57 -31.40
C ALA A 533 -13.05 9.22 -30.72
N PRO A 534 -12.08 9.09 -29.80
CA PRO A 534 -11.93 7.88 -29.01
C PRO A 534 -13.13 7.70 -28.07
N ASP A 535 -13.28 6.47 -27.58
CA ASP A 535 -14.11 6.21 -26.40
C ASP A 535 -13.68 7.15 -25.25
N PRO A 536 -14.64 7.82 -24.57
CA PRO A 536 -14.33 8.75 -23.48
C PRO A 536 -13.63 8.12 -22.26
N ASP A 537 -13.65 6.79 -22.07
CA ASP A 537 -13.10 6.10 -20.89
C ASP A 537 -11.62 5.61 -21.02
#